data_AF-A0A165KUH9-F1
#
_entry.id   AF-A0A165KUH9-F1
#
_cell.length_a   1.000
_cell.length_b   1.000
_cell.length_c   1.000
_cell.angle_alpha   90.00
_cell.angle_beta   90.00
_cell.angle_gamma   90.00
#
_symmetry.space_group_name_H-M   'P 1'
#
loop_
_entity.id
_entity.type
_entity.pdbx_description
1 polymer ?
#
loop_
_entity_poly.entity_id
_entity_poly.type
_entity_poly.pdbx_seq_one_letter_code
_entity_poly.pdbx_strand_id
1 'polypeptide(L)'
;MSASEAALYENMSTLIDPHEPCTVELLRMLARQPRKAALVRSCYMTFCRDLDVIFARRKFGRSPPAPDVLSLYRDVLVRMVNLSTLRVPMPTGRHTFYGDILQIIRSGVFKLKSLLIPGEASGGFAALDEAVASHAGTLRSIGFMYSRIGTLTGDRLNSLTHFADRYSTFAVSDYVDSSQSALSSGPAVYLYPILDALSPVCDTDLYMRNIQHALWNRDETTSPWIVITCLQQLHFVIPRVLQHLAASFSDVTSLTIQLISPASTVTDDHVRARDTDSFSAWVAIIASLAAVERSLTILVLASLLNEGQSDELFLNEDEERELLRHIATRCRSVRIVTLPTGDEYYLDSAAKDGWSVM
;
A
#
# COMPACT_ATOMS: atom_id res chain seq x y z
N MET A 1 -1.77 -23.13 8.90
CA MET A 1 -0.93 -22.87 10.09
C MET A 1 -1.74 -23.27 11.30
N SER A 2 -1.17 -23.96 12.29
CA SER A 2 -1.94 -24.30 13.50
C SER A 2 -2.10 -23.07 14.39
N ALA A 3 -3.22 -22.93 15.11
CA ALA A 3 -3.48 -21.78 16.00
C ALA A 3 -2.40 -21.62 17.09
N SER A 4 -1.70 -22.69 17.44
CA SER A 4 -0.57 -22.67 18.38
C SER A 4 0.71 -22.09 17.78
N GLU A 5 0.90 -22.15 16.46
CA GLU A 5 2.02 -21.46 15.81
C GLU A 5 1.75 -19.95 15.74
N ALA A 6 0.53 -19.54 15.35
CA ALA A 6 0.04 -18.14 15.35
C ALA A 6 0.40 -17.40 16.66
N ALA A 7 -0.06 -17.95 17.79
CA ALA A 7 0.21 -17.40 19.12
C ALA A 7 1.69 -17.42 19.52
N LEU A 8 2.49 -18.35 18.97
CA LEU A 8 3.93 -18.40 19.21
C LEU A 8 4.65 -17.29 18.43
N TYR A 9 4.16 -16.91 17.24
CA TYR A 9 4.71 -15.78 16.48
C TYR A 9 4.53 -14.45 17.21
N GLU A 10 3.33 -14.18 17.70
CA GLU A 10 2.97 -12.94 18.41
C GLU A 10 3.73 -12.80 19.73
N ASN A 11 3.89 -13.89 20.47
CA ASN A 11 4.68 -13.92 21.71
C ASN A 11 6.18 -13.74 21.44
N MET A 12 6.73 -14.36 20.39
CA MET A 12 8.15 -14.19 20.09
C MET A 12 8.48 -12.77 19.64
N SER A 13 7.65 -12.14 18.81
CA SER A 13 7.93 -10.78 18.34
C SER A 13 7.85 -9.71 19.44
N THR A 14 7.08 -9.96 20.50
CA THR A 14 6.84 -8.98 21.59
C THR A 14 7.77 -9.16 22.79
N LEU A 15 8.27 -10.38 23.02
CA LEU A 15 9.05 -10.77 24.21
C LEU A 15 10.54 -11.00 23.95
N ILE A 16 10.93 -11.25 22.70
CA ILE A 16 12.33 -11.57 22.39
C ILE A 16 13.09 -10.31 22.02
N ASP A 17 14.18 -10.03 22.73
CA ASP A 17 15.15 -9.01 22.34
C ASP A 17 16.12 -9.58 21.28
N PRO A 18 16.04 -9.12 20.01
CA PRO A 18 16.96 -9.54 18.94
C PRO A 18 18.40 -9.08 19.15
N HIS A 19 18.69 -8.29 20.20
CA HIS A 19 20.03 -7.84 20.59
C HIS A 19 20.76 -8.82 21.50
N GLU A 20 20.05 -9.75 22.15
CA GLU A 20 20.71 -10.72 23.00
C GLU A 20 21.42 -11.79 22.15
N PRO A 21 22.71 -12.09 22.40
CA PRO A 21 23.44 -13.12 21.65
C PRO A 21 22.74 -14.49 21.67
N CYS A 22 22.10 -14.83 22.80
CA CYS A 22 21.31 -16.06 22.94
C CYS A 22 20.09 -16.10 22.02
N THR A 23 19.44 -14.96 21.76
CA THR A 23 18.34 -14.85 20.80
C THR A 23 18.83 -15.09 19.37
N VAL A 24 19.93 -14.43 18.97
CA VAL A 24 20.49 -14.60 17.62
C VAL A 24 20.93 -16.06 17.39
N GLU A 25 21.52 -16.67 18.41
CA GLU A 25 21.91 -18.08 18.41
C GLU A 25 20.70 -19.01 18.31
N LEU A 26 19.64 -18.75 19.07
CA LEU A 26 18.38 -19.48 18.99
C LEU A 26 17.75 -19.40 17.60
N LEU A 27 17.66 -18.19 17.03
CA LEU A 27 17.15 -17.97 15.66
C LEU A 27 18.04 -18.71 14.63
N ARG A 28 19.36 -18.71 14.81
CA ARG A 28 20.30 -19.45 13.96
C ARG A 28 20.11 -20.96 14.06
N MET A 29 19.87 -21.49 15.26
CA MET A 29 19.56 -22.90 15.47
C MET A 29 18.22 -23.29 14.84
N LEU A 30 17.18 -22.48 15.04
CA LEU A 30 15.86 -22.68 14.43
C LEU A 30 15.94 -22.62 12.90
N ALA A 31 16.72 -21.69 12.34
CA ALA A 31 16.93 -21.56 10.90
C ALA A 31 17.59 -22.79 10.25
N ARG A 32 18.29 -23.61 11.03
CA ARG A 32 18.90 -24.88 10.58
C ARG A 32 17.93 -26.06 10.62
N GLN A 33 16.77 -25.91 11.26
CA GLN A 33 15.78 -26.98 11.31
C GLN A 33 14.83 -26.95 10.10
N PRO A 34 14.59 -28.09 9.41
CA PRO A 34 13.83 -28.16 8.15
C PRO A 34 12.41 -27.59 8.18
N ARG A 35 11.80 -27.44 9.37
CA ARG A 35 10.41 -26.96 9.54
C ARG A 35 10.30 -25.63 10.30
N LYS A 36 11.43 -24.99 10.63
CA LYS A 36 11.45 -23.77 11.47
C LYS A 36 12.02 -22.55 10.73
N ALA A 37 12.48 -22.69 9.49
CA ALA A 37 12.90 -21.54 8.67
C ALA A 37 11.78 -20.51 8.47
N ALA A 38 10.53 -20.96 8.29
CA ALA A 38 9.37 -20.07 8.22
C ALA A 38 9.16 -19.28 9.53
N LEU A 39 9.39 -19.93 10.67
CA LEU A 39 9.32 -19.31 12.01
C LEU A 39 10.30 -18.15 12.14
N VAL A 40 11.55 -18.39 11.75
CA VAL A 40 12.61 -17.40 11.81
C VAL A 40 12.33 -16.24 10.84
N ARG A 41 11.87 -16.53 9.61
CA ARG A 41 11.45 -15.51 8.64
C ARG A 41 10.33 -14.63 9.19
N SER A 42 9.26 -15.22 9.75
CA SER A 42 8.15 -14.45 10.32
C SER A 42 8.62 -13.57 11.49
N CYS A 43 9.46 -14.12 12.38
CA CYS A 43 10.04 -13.35 13.47
C CYS A 43 10.83 -12.14 12.96
N TYR A 44 11.67 -12.33 11.92
CA TYR A 44 12.39 -11.23 11.26
C TYR A 44 11.48 -10.23 10.58
N MET A 45 10.43 -10.72 9.90
CA MET A 45 9.45 -9.85 9.27
C MET A 45 8.76 -8.97 10.30
N THR A 46 8.47 -9.47 11.49
CA THR A 46 7.91 -8.65 12.58
C THR A 46 8.96 -7.68 13.14
N PHE A 47 10.18 -8.13 13.42
CA PHE A 47 11.28 -7.25 13.85
C PHE A 47 11.60 -6.13 12.84
N CYS A 48 11.40 -6.38 11.54
CA CYS A 48 11.60 -5.39 10.48
C CYS A 48 10.33 -4.60 10.14
N ARG A 49 9.14 -5.08 10.53
CA ARG A 49 7.84 -4.42 10.34
C ARG A 49 7.52 -3.43 11.44
N ASP A 50 7.98 -3.69 12.66
CA ASP A 50 7.97 -2.66 13.68
C ASP A 50 8.73 -1.49 13.09
N LEU A 51 7.94 -0.45 12.82
CA LEU A 51 8.22 0.86 12.24
C LEU A 51 9.26 1.67 13.01
N ASP A 52 10.07 0.96 13.74
CA ASP A 52 10.43 1.39 15.03
C ASP A 52 11.65 0.51 15.38
N VAL A 53 12.67 0.63 14.51
CA VAL A 53 13.99 1.05 15.02
C VAL A 53 13.81 2.06 16.15
N ILE A 54 12.78 2.93 16.09
CA ILE A 54 12.21 3.77 17.14
C ILE A 54 11.49 3.02 18.31
N PHE A 55 10.85 1.84 18.21
CA PHE A 55 10.18 1.09 19.31
C PHE A 55 11.22 0.23 20.00
N ALA A 56 12.07 -0.45 19.22
CA ALA A 56 13.27 -1.06 19.76
C ALA A 56 14.18 -0.01 20.43
N ARG A 57 14.33 1.19 19.85
CA ARG A 57 15.06 2.30 20.48
C ARG A 57 14.32 2.95 21.65
N ARG A 58 12.98 2.97 21.68
CA ARG A 58 12.16 3.48 22.80
C ARG A 58 12.06 2.48 23.96
N LYS A 59 11.94 1.18 23.65
CA LYS A 59 11.76 0.07 24.61
C LYS A 59 13.08 -0.51 25.09
N PHE A 60 14.04 -0.72 24.19
CA PHE A 60 15.34 -1.33 24.49
C PHE A 60 16.53 -0.34 24.42
N GLY A 61 16.30 0.92 24.05
CA GLY A 61 17.34 1.96 24.04
C GLY A 61 18.40 1.78 22.95
N ARG A 62 18.26 0.77 22.07
CA ARG A 62 19.25 0.39 21.06
C ARG A 62 18.56 0.01 19.75
N SER A 63 19.25 0.24 18.64
CA SER A 63 18.84 -0.28 17.33
C SER A 63 19.63 -1.56 17.05
N PRO A 64 19.03 -2.59 16.42
CA PRO A 64 19.75 -3.82 16.15
C PRO A 64 21.00 -3.55 15.30
N PRO A 65 22.11 -4.26 15.52
CA PRO A 65 23.17 -4.31 14.54
C PRO A 65 22.59 -4.96 13.28
N ALA A 66 22.17 -4.11 12.34
CA ALA A 66 21.53 -4.56 11.12
C ALA A 66 22.34 -5.58 10.27
N PRO A 67 23.67 -5.79 10.37
CA PRO A 67 24.36 -6.81 9.55
C PRO A 67 24.01 -8.24 9.91
N ASP A 68 23.97 -8.58 11.19
CA ASP A 68 23.82 -9.98 11.63
C ASP A 68 22.37 -10.45 11.46
N VAL A 69 21.42 -9.54 11.65
CA VAL A 69 19.98 -9.77 11.41
C VAL A 69 19.72 -10.02 9.92
N LEU A 70 20.31 -9.21 9.04
CA LEU A 70 20.10 -9.33 7.59
C LEU A 70 20.83 -10.53 6.98
N SER A 71 22.03 -10.87 7.48
CA SER A 71 22.74 -12.07 7.04
C SER A 71 22.00 -13.35 7.43
N LEU A 72 21.43 -13.38 8.65
CA LEU A 72 20.62 -14.52 9.07
C LEU A 72 19.28 -14.60 8.31
N TYR A 73 18.65 -13.47 7.98
CA TYR A 73 17.48 -13.45 7.10
C TYR A 73 17.79 -14.05 5.72
N ARG A 74 18.92 -13.65 5.12
CA ARG A 74 19.42 -14.19 3.85
C ARG A 74 19.62 -15.71 3.93
N ASP A 75 20.31 -16.19 4.96
CA ASP A 75 20.57 -17.63 5.16
C ASP A 75 19.29 -18.45 5.32
N VAL A 76 18.28 -17.88 5.99
CA VAL A 76 16.95 -18.50 6.13
C VAL A 76 16.28 -18.62 4.77
N LEU A 77 16.26 -17.55 3.97
CA LEU A 77 15.60 -17.55 2.67
C LEU A 77 16.17 -18.59 1.70
N VAL A 78 17.49 -18.78 1.67
CA VAL A 78 18.16 -19.80 0.84
C VAL A 78 17.63 -21.22 1.12
N ARG A 79 17.14 -21.47 2.34
CA ARG A 79 16.65 -22.78 2.78
C ARG A 79 15.14 -22.95 2.65
N MET A 80 14.41 -21.91 2.28
CA MET A 80 12.94 -21.96 2.16
C MET A 80 12.52 -22.47 0.78
N VAL A 81 12.22 -23.75 0.66
CA VAL A 81 11.76 -24.37 -0.60
C VAL A 81 10.28 -24.06 -0.92
N ASN A 82 9.46 -23.79 0.11
CA ASN A 82 8.01 -23.55 -0.02
C ASN A 82 7.63 -22.06 0.10
N LEU A 83 8.52 -21.15 -0.28
CA LEU A 83 8.28 -19.72 -0.21
C LEU A 83 7.42 -19.24 -1.40
N SER A 84 6.16 -18.92 -1.15
CA SER A 84 5.22 -18.40 -2.16
C SER A 84 5.06 -16.87 -2.14
N THR A 85 5.32 -16.24 -0.99
CA THR A 85 5.25 -14.78 -0.84
C THR A 85 6.51 -14.29 -0.16
N LEU A 86 7.24 -13.37 -0.78
CA LEU A 86 8.46 -12.77 -0.24
C LEU A 86 8.22 -11.28 0.00
N ARG A 87 8.49 -10.83 1.24
CA ARG A 87 8.57 -9.42 1.59
C ARG A 87 10.01 -9.14 1.97
N VAL A 88 10.65 -8.17 1.32
CA VAL A 88 12.06 -7.84 1.54
C VAL A 88 12.11 -6.66 2.49
N PRO A 89 12.74 -6.79 3.67
CA PRO A 89 12.78 -5.69 4.64
C PRO A 89 13.42 -4.43 4.04
N MET A 90 13.12 -3.25 4.61
CA MET A 90 13.68 -1.95 4.19
C MET A 90 14.86 -1.52 5.10
N PRO A 91 16.05 -2.14 5.05
CA PRO A 91 17.17 -1.65 5.82
C PRO A 91 17.74 -0.39 5.15
N THR A 92 17.73 0.74 5.86
CA THR A 92 18.36 1.98 5.41
C THR A 92 19.84 1.74 5.05
N GLY A 93 20.24 2.13 3.83
CA GLY A 93 21.65 2.24 3.43
C GLY A 93 22.38 0.92 3.09
N ARG A 94 21.68 -0.14 2.65
CA ARG A 94 22.31 -1.47 2.42
C ARG A 94 22.06 -2.07 1.04
N HIS A 95 22.73 -1.53 0.03
CA HIS A 95 22.66 -2.01 -1.35
C HIS A 95 23.15 -3.47 -1.54
N THR A 96 24.14 -3.92 -0.77
CA THR A 96 24.68 -5.28 -0.84
C THR A 96 23.65 -6.34 -0.44
N PHE A 97 22.85 -6.06 0.58
CA PHE A 97 21.76 -6.93 1.02
C PHE A 97 20.72 -7.12 -0.11
N TYR A 98 20.39 -6.05 -0.83
CA TYR A 98 19.44 -6.16 -1.93
C TYR A 98 19.98 -7.03 -3.08
N GLY A 99 21.26 -6.88 -3.43
CA GLY A 99 21.92 -7.74 -4.43
C GLY A 99 21.88 -9.23 -4.07
N ASP A 100 22.13 -9.56 -2.80
CA ASP A 100 22.03 -10.94 -2.30
C ASP A 100 20.60 -11.49 -2.39
N ILE A 101 19.60 -10.67 -2.08
CA ILE A 101 18.19 -11.06 -2.20
C ILE A 101 17.82 -11.31 -3.66
N LEU A 102 18.28 -10.49 -4.60
CA LEU A 102 18.06 -10.72 -6.04
C LEU A 102 18.70 -12.03 -6.50
N GLN A 103 19.90 -12.36 -6.02
CA GLN A 103 20.55 -13.66 -6.29
C GLN A 103 19.70 -14.83 -5.78
N ILE A 104 19.14 -14.71 -4.58
CA ILE A 104 18.25 -15.72 -4.01
C ILE A 104 16.97 -15.88 -4.84
N ILE A 105 16.33 -14.78 -5.24
CA ILE A 105 15.15 -14.82 -6.11
C ILE A 105 15.52 -15.50 -7.44
N ARG A 106 16.63 -15.09 -8.05
CA ARG A 106 17.14 -15.63 -9.32
C ARG A 106 17.43 -17.13 -9.27
N SER A 107 17.80 -17.66 -8.11
CA SER A 107 18.10 -19.09 -7.94
C SER A 107 16.91 -20.01 -8.22
N GLY A 108 15.68 -19.52 -8.13
CA GLY A 108 14.47 -20.30 -8.41
C GLY A 108 14.22 -21.48 -7.45
N VAL A 109 14.89 -21.51 -6.28
CA VAL A 109 14.76 -22.58 -5.28
C VAL A 109 13.33 -22.73 -4.74
N PHE A 110 12.53 -21.67 -4.84
CA PHE A 110 11.12 -21.64 -4.48
C PHE A 110 10.26 -21.12 -5.63
N LYS A 111 8.94 -21.32 -5.53
CA LYS A 111 7.97 -20.83 -6.52
C LYS A 111 7.28 -19.57 -6.01
N LEU A 112 7.80 -18.41 -6.37
CA LEU A 112 7.27 -17.14 -5.91
C LEU A 112 5.96 -16.81 -6.64
N LYS A 113 4.93 -16.46 -5.88
CA LYS A 113 3.63 -15.97 -6.35
C LYS A 113 3.45 -14.47 -6.10
N SER A 114 4.06 -13.95 -5.04
CA SER A 114 3.98 -12.54 -4.68
C SER A 114 5.31 -12.02 -4.13
N LEU A 115 5.72 -10.85 -4.60
CA LEU A 115 6.95 -10.17 -4.19
C LEU A 115 6.61 -8.77 -3.70
N LEU A 116 7.15 -8.36 -2.55
CA LEU A 116 7.03 -7.01 -2.01
C LEU A 116 8.43 -6.51 -1.63
N ILE A 117 8.93 -5.46 -2.28
CA ILE A 117 10.33 -4.99 -2.15
C ILE A 117 10.42 -3.51 -1.78
N PRO A 118 11.52 -3.04 -1.15
CA PRO A 118 11.72 -1.61 -0.90
C PRO A 118 11.81 -0.84 -2.21
N GLY A 119 11.04 0.24 -2.37
CA GLY A 119 11.10 1.12 -3.53
C GLY A 119 12.39 1.95 -3.59
N GLU A 120 13.08 2.13 -2.45
CA GLU A 120 14.37 2.83 -2.36
C GLU A 120 15.57 1.96 -2.74
N ALA A 121 15.38 0.65 -2.94
CA ALA A 121 16.44 -0.28 -3.31
C ALA A 121 16.80 -0.21 -4.81
N SER A 122 16.59 0.94 -5.46
CA SER A 122 16.68 1.15 -6.91
C SER A 122 18.13 1.12 -7.43
N GLY A 123 18.79 -0.03 -7.29
CA GLY A 123 19.91 -0.46 -8.11
C GLY A 123 19.38 -1.28 -9.29
N GLY A 124 18.67 -0.63 -10.21
CA GLY A 124 18.30 -1.16 -11.52
C GLY A 124 17.11 -2.12 -11.57
N PHE A 125 15.96 -1.65 -12.07
CA PHE A 125 14.79 -2.49 -12.40
C PHE A 125 15.14 -3.68 -13.30
N ALA A 126 16.13 -3.52 -14.17
CA ALA A 126 16.65 -4.61 -15.01
C ALA A 126 17.18 -5.79 -14.19
N ALA A 127 17.86 -5.55 -13.06
CA ALA A 127 18.39 -6.62 -12.22
C ALA A 127 17.26 -7.37 -11.48
N LEU A 128 16.22 -6.64 -11.08
CA LEU A 128 15.00 -7.23 -10.52
C LEU A 128 14.25 -8.03 -11.59
N ASP A 129 14.07 -7.48 -12.78
CA ASP A 129 13.40 -8.14 -13.91
C ASP A 129 14.09 -9.46 -14.27
N GLU A 130 15.42 -9.44 -14.37
CA GLU A 130 16.23 -10.65 -14.59
C GLU A 130 16.07 -11.66 -13.44
N ALA A 131 16.02 -11.20 -12.19
CA ALA A 131 15.85 -12.09 -11.04
C ALA A 131 14.48 -12.78 -11.05
N VAL A 132 13.40 -12.04 -11.36
CA VAL A 132 12.03 -12.59 -11.37
C VAL A 132 11.71 -13.43 -12.61
N ALA A 133 12.55 -13.40 -13.65
CA ALA A 133 12.39 -14.24 -14.85
C ALA A 133 12.26 -15.74 -14.51
N SER A 134 12.99 -16.20 -13.49
CA SER A 134 12.90 -17.58 -12.98
C SER A 134 11.51 -17.95 -12.41
N HIS A 135 10.66 -16.96 -12.14
CA HIS A 135 9.31 -17.12 -11.59
C HIS A 135 8.20 -16.74 -12.59
N ALA A 136 8.50 -16.56 -13.89
CA ALA A 136 7.53 -16.09 -14.88
C ALA A 136 6.23 -16.92 -14.94
N GLY A 137 6.29 -18.23 -14.66
CA GLY A 137 5.10 -19.09 -14.63
C GLY A 137 4.26 -19.00 -13.36
N THR A 138 4.82 -18.49 -12.25
CA THR A 138 4.20 -18.55 -10.92
C THR A 138 3.94 -17.19 -10.30
N LEU A 139 4.73 -16.17 -10.62
CA LEU A 139 4.60 -14.83 -10.06
C LEU A 139 3.31 -14.19 -10.59
N ARG A 140 2.57 -13.58 -9.67
CA ARG A 140 1.25 -12.96 -9.92
C ARG A 140 1.20 -11.52 -9.47
N SER A 141 1.90 -11.14 -8.41
CA SER A 141 1.96 -9.75 -7.94
C SER A 141 3.36 -9.29 -7.57
N ILE A 142 3.63 -8.01 -7.87
CA ILE A 142 4.84 -7.29 -7.46
C ILE A 142 4.40 -5.99 -6.79
N GLY A 143 4.81 -5.79 -5.54
CA GLY A 143 4.57 -4.56 -4.81
C GLY A 143 5.86 -3.85 -4.42
N PHE A 144 5.76 -2.54 -4.24
CA PHE A 144 6.85 -1.73 -3.67
C PHE A 144 6.45 -1.15 -2.32
N MET A 145 7.39 -1.15 -1.36
CA MET A 145 7.25 -0.56 -0.03
C MET A 145 7.98 0.77 0.05
N TYR A 146 7.36 1.72 0.73
CA TYR A 146 7.88 3.07 0.86
C TYR A 146 7.85 3.55 2.31
N SER A 147 8.83 4.38 2.65
CA SER A 147 9.06 4.91 4.00
C SER A 147 8.43 6.30 4.22
N ARG A 148 7.73 6.86 3.23
CA ARG A 148 7.21 8.23 3.26
C ARG A 148 5.70 8.28 3.02
N ILE A 149 5.06 9.31 3.58
CA ILE A 149 3.70 9.74 3.20
C ILE A 149 3.77 10.32 1.79
N GLY A 150 2.75 10.03 0.99
CA GLY A 150 2.47 10.76 -0.24
C GLY A 150 2.17 9.83 -1.41
N THR A 151 1.64 10.42 -2.47
CA THR A 151 1.53 9.80 -3.79
C THR A 151 2.90 9.30 -4.24
N LEU A 152 2.94 8.18 -4.97
CA LEU A 152 4.18 7.82 -5.67
C LEU A 152 4.47 8.86 -6.74
N THR A 153 5.72 9.32 -6.75
CA THR A 153 6.23 10.34 -7.67
C THR A 153 7.34 9.79 -8.56
N GLY A 154 7.36 10.22 -9.83
CA GLY A 154 8.42 10.06 -10.81
C GLY A 154 8.81 8.61 -11.08
N ASP A 155 10.10 8.31 -10.89
CA ASP A 155 10.72 7.02 -11.19
C ASP A 155 10.03 5.81 -10.55
N ARG A 156 9.35 6.02 -9.42
CA ARG A 156 8.64 4.97 -8.67
C ARG A 156 7.38 4.48 -9.39
N LEU A 157 6.68 5.40 -10.04
CA LEU A 157 5.56 5.02 -10.89
C LEU A 157 6.04 4.30 -12.14
N ASN A 158 7.09 4.82 -12.78
CA ASN A 158 7.75 4.16 -13.92
C ASN A 158 8.18 2.73 -13.58
N SER A 159 8.52 2.48 -12.31
CA SER A 159 8.85 1.14 -11.81
C SER A 159 7.64 0.19 -11.82
N LEU A 160 6.49 0.69 -11.37
CA LEU A 160 5.25 -0.08 -11.32
C LEU A 160 4.73 -0.36 -12.72
N THR A 161 4.76 0.63 -13.61
CA THR A 161 4.31 0.49 -15.00
C THR A 161 5.15 -0.53 -15.76
N HIS A 162 6.47 -0.58 -15.54
CA HIS A 162 7.37 -1.58 -16.13
C HIS A 162 6.93 -3.05 -15.87
N PHE A 163 6.24 -3.31 -14.76
CA PHE A 163 5.77 -4.65 -14.39
C PHE A 163 4.26 -4.85 -14.60
N ALA A 164 3.50 -3.79 -14.86
CA ALA A 164 2.03 -3.81 -14.89
C ALA A 164 1.45 -4.67 -16.01
N ASP A 165 2.19 -4.91 -17.09
CA ASP A 165 1.75 -5.77 -18.19
C ASP A 165 1.79 -7.27 -17.85
N ARG A 166 2.57 -7.63 -16.83
CA ARG A 166 2.87 -9.03 -16.47
C ARG A 166 2.30 -9.44 -15.13
N TYR A 167 2.21 -8.50 -14.20
CA TYR A 167 1.89 -8.77 -12.80
C TYR A 167 0.87 -7.76 -12.27
N SER A 168 0.13 -8.16 -11.24
CA SER A 168 -0.66 -7.24 -10.44
C SER A 168 0.29 -6.37 -9.60
N THR A 169 0.44 -5.11 -9.99
CA THR A 169 1.35 -4.17 -9.35
C THR A 169 0.64 -3.26 -8.35
N PHE A 170 1.29 -2.98 -7.22
CA PHE A 170 0.73 -2.15 -6.14
C PHE A 170 1.84 -1.52 -5.31
N ALA A 171 1.48 -0.61 -4.41
CA ALA A 171 2.42 -0.06 -3.46
C ALA A 171 1.85 -0.02 -2.05
N VAL A 172 2.76 -0.03 -1.08
CA VAL A 172 2.42 0.05 0.34
C VAL A 172 3.32 1.09 0.99
N SER A 173 2.72 2.06 1.66
CA SER A 173 3.45 2.86 2.64
C SER A 173 3.25 2.21 4.00
N ASP A 174 4.36 1.90 4.65
CA ASP A 174 4.34 1.53 6.06
C ASP A 174 4.40 2.79 6.94
N TYR A 175 4.46 4.01 6.40
CA TYR A 175 4.48 5.21 7.22
C TYR A 175 3.15 5.39 7.98
N VAL A 176 3.20 5.43 9.30
CA VAL A 176 2.10 5.83 10.17
C VAL A 176 2.41 7.23 10.66
N ASP A 177 1.61 8.21 10.24
CA ASP A 177 1.82 9.59 10.66
C ASP A 177 1.37 9.79 12.10
N SER A 178 2.31 10.18 12.97
CA SER A 178 2.00 10.55 14.35
C SER A 178 1.33 11.93 14.47
N SER A 179 1.28 12.70 13.38
CA SER A 179 0.78 14.07 13.32
C SER A 179 -0.46 14.29 12.46
N GLN A 180 -0.79 13.36 11.55
CA GLN A 180 -2.16 13.29 11.02
C GLN A 180 -3.06 12.75 12.12
N SER A 181 -4.27 13.29 12.16
CA SER A 181 -5.32 12.95 13.12
C SER A 181 -5.45 11.42 13.26
N ALA A 182 -6.00 10.96 14.39
CA ALA A 182 -6.19 9.56 14.76
C ALA A 182 -7.07 8.71 13.80
N LEU A 183 -7.22 9.13 12.55
CA LEU A 183 -8.10 8.64 11.49
C LEU A 183 -7.41 7.64 10.54
N SER A 184 -6.08 7.57 10.51
CA SER A 184 -5.31 6.67 9.61
C SER A 184 -4.25 5.86 10.37
N SER A 185 -4.69 5.04 11.33
CA SER A 185 -3.79 4.20 12.15
C SER A 185 -3.21 2.97 11.42
N GLY A 186 -3.35 2.89 10.09
CA GLY A 186 -3.05 1.71 9.30
C GLY A 186 -2.13 2.00 8.11
N PRO A 187 -1.44 0.97 7.59
CA PRO A 187 -0.64 1.07 6.37
C PRO A 187 -1.50 1.52 5.19
N ALA A 188 -1.00 2.48 4.41
CA ALA A 188 -1.65 2.89 3.18
C ALA A 188 -1.28 1.94 2.04
N VAL A 189 -2.29 1.38 1.37
CA VAL A 189 -2.14 0.56 0.16
C VAL A 189 -2.53 1.41 -1.03
N TYR A 190 -1.56 1.71 -1.87
CA TYR A 190 -1.74 2.51 -3.07
C TYR A 190 -1.96 1.60 -4.27
N LEU A 191 -3.08 1.84 -4.95
CA LEU A 191 -3.51 1.20 -6.16
C LEU A 191 -3.39 2.22 -7.28
N TYR A 192 -2.67 1.85 -8.35
CA TYR A 192 -2.46 2.70 -9.52
C TYR A 192 -3.09 2.05 -10.75
N PRO A 193 -4.42 1.86 -10.78
CA PRO A 193 -5.07 1.08 -11.82
C PRO A 193 -4.89 1.66 -13.23
N ILE A 194 -4.47 2.92 -13.41
CA ILE A 194 -4.58 3.60 -14.70
C ILE A 194 -3.54 4.71 -14.96
N LEU A 195 -2.26 4.39 -14.82
CA LEU A 195 -1.19 5.26 -15.37
C LEU A 195 -0.64 4.76 -16.71
N ASP A 196 -1.25 3.71 -17.28
CA ASP A 196 -1.19 3.39 -18.71
C ASP A 196 -2.48 2.64 -19.13
N ALA A 197 -3.22 3.19 -20.10
CA ALA A 197 -4.51 2.66 -20.56
C ALA A 197 -4.42 1.30 -21.29
N LEU A 198 -3.22 0.74 -21.39
CA LEU A 198 -2.92 -0.50 -22.10
C LEU A 198 -2.85 -1.75 -21.20
N SER A 199 -2.84 -1.62 -19.87
CA SER A 199 -2.71 -2.80 -18.99
C SER A 199 -4.06 -3.55 -18.84
N PRO A 200 -4.18 -4.80 -19.32
CA PRO A 200 -5.43 -5.57 -19.27
C PRO A 200 -5.72 -6.18 -17.89
N VAL A 201 -4.88 -5.91 -16.88
CA VAL A 201 -4.88 -6.66 -15.61
C VAL A 201 -5.60 -5.89 -14.49
N CYS A 202 -5.61 -4.56 -14.53
CA CYS A 202 -5.94 -3.70 -13.39
C CYS A 202 -7.43 -3.71 -12.95
N ASP A 203 -8.35 -4.14 -13.80
CA ASP A 203 -9.81 -4.14 -13.53
C ASP A 203 -10.40 -5.55 -13.41
N THR A 204 -9.60 -6.49 -12.89
CA THR A 204 -9.99 -7.90 -12.74
C THR A 204 -10.09 -8.32 -11.28
N ASP A 205 -11.01 -9.25 -10.97
CA ASP A 205 -11.03 -9.93 -9.67
C ASP A 205 -9.68 -10.57 -9.34
N LEU A 206 -8.99 -11.07 -10.37
CA LEU A 206 -7.69 -11.71 -10.22
C LEU A 206 -6.64 -10.72 -9.69
N TYR A 207 -6.65 -9.47 -10.17
CA TYR A 207 -5.75 -8.43 -9.70
C TYR A 207 -5.94 -8.13 -8.21
N MET A 208 -7.19 -7.87 -7.79
CA MET A 208 -7.47 -7.58 -6.39
C MET A 208 -7.18 -8.78 -5.48
N ARG A 209 -7.49 -10.01 -5.91
CA ARG A 209 -7.12 -11.23 -5.17
C ARG A 209 -5.61 -11.43 -5.04
N ASN A 210 -4.84 -11.10 -6.09
CA ASN A 210 -3.38 -11.21 -6.05
C ASN A 210 -2.78 -10.19 -5.06
N ILE A 211 -3.34 -8.99 -4.98
CA ILE A 211 -2.94 -7.96 -4.01
C ILE A 211 -3.36 -8.36 -2.61
N GLN A 212 -4.62 -8.78 -2.43
CA GLN A 212 -5.11 -9.31 -1.15
C GLN A 212 -4.19 -10.42 -0.64
N HIS A 213 -3.86 -11.43 -1.45
CA HIS A 213 -2.94 -12.50 -1.07
C HIS A 213 -1.52 -12.00 -0.73
N ALA A 214 -1.04 -10.95 -1.40
CA ALA A 214 0.23 -10.32 -1.07
C ALA A 214 0.19 -9.67 0.33
N LEU A 215 -0.95 -9.10 0.70
CA LEU A 215 -1.17 -8.35 1.93
C LEU A 215 -1.61 -9.23 3.12
N TRP A 216 -2.34 -10.33 2.88
CA TRP A 216 -3.02 -11.19 3.88
C TRP A 216 -2.06 -11.92 4.83
N ASN A 217 -0.75 -11.91 4.60
CA ASN A 217 0.25 -12.30 5.62
C ASN A 217 0.43 -11.21 6.71
N ARG A 218 -0.60 -10.38 6.94
CA ARG A 218 -0.76 -9.45 8.07
C ARG A 218 -1.83 -10.06 8.96
N ASP A 219 -1.44 -10.90 9.91
CA ASP A 219 -2.38 -11.45 10.92
C ASP A 219 -3.00 -10.36 11.84
N GLU A 220 -2.82 -9.06 11.56
CA GLU A 220 -3.23 -7.95 12.44
C GLU A 220 -3.76 -6.69 11.71
N THR A 221 -3.98 -6.66 10.39
CA THR A 221 -4.47 -5.40 9.79
C THR A 221 -5.95 -5.19 10.04
N THR A 222 -6.23 -4.45 11.13
CA THR A 222 -7.20 -3.36 11.14
C THR A 222 -7.22 -2.70 9.76
N SER A 223 -8.39 -2.69 9.14
CA SER A 223 -8.75 -2.12 7.84
C SER A 223 -7.69 -1.19 7.21
N PRO A 224 -7.00 -1.63 6.15
CA PRO A 224 -5.96 -0.82 5.51
C PRO A 224 -6.59 0.44 4.90
N TRP A 225 -5.84 1.53 4.94
CA TRP A 225 -6.20 2.72 4.17
C TRP A 225 -5.92 2.44 2.70
N ILE A 226 -6.97 2.40 1.87
CA ILE A 226 -6.81 2.19 0.42
C ILE A 226 -6.74 3.55 -0.27
N VAL A 227 -5.74 3.74 -1.13
CA VAL A 227 -5.59 4.92 -1.97
C VAL A 227 -5.67 4.47 -3.43
N ILE A 228 -6.67 4.94 -4.17
CA ILE A 228 -6.83 4.70 -5.59
C ILE A 228 -6.40 5.96 -6.34
N THR A 229 -5.39 5.83 -7.18
CA THR A 229 -4.87 6.95 -7.97
C THR A 229 -5.06 6.66 -9.46
N CYS A 230 -5.70 7.57 -10.18
CA CYS A 230 -5.86 7.45 -11.62
C CYS A 230 -5.82 8.80 -12.34
N LEU A 231 -5.50 8.79 -13.63
CA LEU A 231 -5.65 9.96 -14.49
C LEU A 231 -7.12 10.37 -14.55
N GLN A 232 -7.39 11.68 -14.51
CA GLN A 232 -8.73 12.25 -14.46
C GLN A 232 -9.60 11.78 -15.64
N GLN A 233 -9.05 11.71 -16.86
CA GLN A 233 -9.76 11.22 -18.05
C GLN A 233 -10.13 9.72 -17.99
N LEU A 234 -9.61 8.98 -16.99
CA LEU A 234 -9.83 7.55 -16.81
C LEU A 234 -10.69 7.22 -15.57
N HIS A 235 -11.33 8.21 -14.96
CA HIS A 235 -12.17 8.05 -13.77
C HIS A 235 -13.30 7.02 -13.94
N PHE A 236 -13.76 6.75 -15.17
CA PHE A 236 -14.80 5.76 -15.48
C PHE A 236 -14.45 4.33 -15.08
N VAL A 237 -13.18 4.03 -14.78
CA VAL A 237 -12.72 2.70 -14.31
C VAL A 237 -12.88 2.53 -12.81
N ILE A 238 -12.93 3.62 -12.03
CA ILE A 238 -13.07 3.58 -10.56
C ILE A 238 -14.26 2.73 -10.09
N PRO A 239 -15.47 2.82 -10.68
CA PRO A 239 -16.60 2.00 -10.25
C PRO A 239 -16.30 0.50 -10.27
N ARG A 240 -15.59 0.03 -11.31
CA ARG A 240 -15.22 -1.37 -11.45
C ARG A 240 -14.13 -1.77 -10.46
N VAL A 241 -13.14 -0.90 -10.25
CA VAL A 241 -12.10 -1.09 -9.22
C VAL A 241 -12.73 -1.23 -7.83
N LEU A 242 -13.72 -0.39 -7.49
CA LEU A 242 -14.43 -0.45 -6.21
C LEU A 242 -15.22 -1.75 -6.03
N GLN A 243 -15.83 -2.28 -7.09
CA GLN A 243 -16.52 -3.57 -7.04
C GLN A 243 -15.55 -4.72 -6.73
N HIS A 244 -14.41 -4.77 -7.42
CA HIS A 244 -13.40 -5.80 -7.18
C HIS A 244 -12.72 -5.64 -5.82
N LEU A 245 -12.55 -4.40 -5.35
CA LEU A 245 -12.05 -4.09 -4.01
C LEU A 245 -13.01 -4.62 -2.95
N ALA A 246 -14.30 -4.31 -3.05
CA ALA A 246 -15.32 -4.81 -2.12
C ALA A 246 -15.42 -6.34 -2.09
N ALA A 247 -15.21 -7.00 -3.24
CA ALA A 247 -15.20 -8.46 -3.31
C ALA A 247 -13.96 -9.11 -2.66
N SER A 248 -12.85 -8.37 -2.58
CA SER A 248 -11.56 -8.89 -2.09
C SER A 248 -11.21 -8.41 -0.68
N PHE A 249 -11.74 -7.27 -0.23
CA PHE A 249 -11.49 -6.69 1.09
C PHE A 249 -12.82 -6.52 1.81
N SER A 250 -13.04 -7.27 2.89
CA SER A 250 -14.30 -7.25 3.64
C SER A 250 -14.55 -5.92 4.37
N ASP A 251 -13.48 -5.28 4.85
CA ASP A 251 -13.55 -4.12 5.74
C ASP A 251 -12.60 -3.01 5.28
N VAL A 252 -13.10 -2.14 4.39
CA VAL A 252 -12.40 -0.93 3.94
C VAL A 252 -12.97 0.26 4.70
N THR A 253 -12.29 0.70 5.76
CA THR A 253 -12.75 1.81 6.61
C THR A 253 -12.34 3.19 6.14
N SER A 254 -11.24 3.24 5.38
CA SER A 254 -10.65 4.49 4.90
C SER A 254 -10.27 4.34 3.43
N LEU A 255 -10.81 5.23 2.59
CA LEU A 255 -10.59 5.24 1.15
C LEU A 255 -10.20 6.65 0.69
N THR A 256 -9.14 6.73 -0.09
CA THR A 256 -8.79 7.93 -0.85
C THR A 256 -8.91 7.66 -2.34
N ILE A 257 -9.52 8.59 -3.05
CA ILE A 257 -9.59 8.59 -4.51
C ILE A 257 -8.88 9.84 -5.00
N GLN A 258 -7.83 9.65 -5.80
CA GLN A 258 -6.99 10.71 -6.32
C GLN A 258 -7.11 10.75 -7.84
N LEU A 259 -7.57 11.88 -8.36
CA LEU A 259 -7.59 12.15 -9.79
C LEU A 259 -6.39 13.03 -10.15
N ILE A 260 -5.58 12.55 -11.10
CA ILE A 260 -4.44 13.30 -11.63
C ILE A 260 -4.88 14.00 -12.91
N SER A 261 -4.86 15.32 -12.89
CA SER A 261 -4.99 16.18 -14.06
C SER A 261 -3.65 16.21 -14.78
N PRO A 262 -3.56 15.88 -16.08
CA PRO A 262 -2.30 16.05 -16.81
C PRO A 262 -1.94 17.54 -16.88
N ALA A 263 -0.67 17.88 -16.63
CA ALA A 263 -0.19 19.26 -16.77
C ALA A 263 -0.54 19.80 -18.16
N SER A 264 -1.36 20.85 -18.25
CA SER A 264 -1.62 21.50 -19.53
C SER A 264 -0.30 22.11 -20.02
N THR A 265 0.08 21.82 -21.25
CA THR A 265 1.26 22.44 -21.90
C THR A 265 1.01 23.90 -22.28
N VAL A 266 0.08 24.59 -21.62
CA VAL A 266 -0.40 25.90 -22.04
C VAL A 266 0.08 26.93 -21.04
N THR A 267 1.19 27.57 -21.41
CA THR A 267 1.53 28.93 -20.98
C THR A 267 0.38 29.86 -21.40
N ASP A 268 -0.60 30.08 -20.53
CA ASP A 268 -1.37 31.32 -20.53
C ASP A 268 -2.15 31.44 -19.22
N ASP A 269 -1.92 32.56 -18.53
CA ASP A 269 -2.51 32.98 -17.24
C ASP A 269 -4.03 33.28 -17.32
N HIS A 270 -4.71 32.81 -18.35
CA HIS A 270 -6.13 33.05 -18.53
C HIS A 270 -6.87 31.75 -18.80
N VAL A 271 -7.71 31.40 -17.82
CA VAL A 271 -8.73 30.37 -17.88
C VAL A 271 -8.17 28.96 -17.68
N ARG A 272 -7.93 28.60 -16.41
CA ARG A 272 -8.31 27.25 -15.93
C ARG A 272 -9.81 27.12 -16.26
N ALA A 273 -10.12 26.69 -17.48
CA ALA A 273 -11.49 26.46 -17.90
C ALA A 273 -12.10 25.55 -16.85
N ARG A 274 -13.21 26.00 -16.24
CA ARG A 274 -14.02 25.15 -15.36
C ARG A 274 -14.22 23.84 -16.09
N ASP A 275 -13.55 22.82 -15.60
CA ASP A 275 -13.63 21.50 -16.19
C ASP A 275 -14.96 20.92 -15.72
N THR A 276 -16.05 21.29 -16.40
CA THR A 276 -17.42 20.80 -16.12
C THR A 276 -17.48 19.27 -16.07
N ASP A 277 -16.52 18.61 -16.73
CA ASP A 277 -16.34 17.17 -16.71
C ASP A 277 -15.82 16.66 -15.36
N SER A 278 -15.03 17.44 -14.62
CA SER A 278 -14.47 17.07 -13.31
C SER A 278 -15.55 16.88 -12.23
N PHE A 279 -16.49 17.81 -12.11
CA PHE A 279 -17.60 17.67 -11.16
C PHE A 279 -18.44 16.42 -11.44
N SER A 280 -18.76 16.17 -12.72
CA SER A 280 -19.51 15.00 -13.14
C SER A 280 -18.76 13.69 -12.83
N ALA A 281 -17.43 13.68 -12.97
CA ALA A 281 -16.58 12.55 -12.62
C ALA A 281 -16.70 12.22 -11.13
N TRP A 282 -16.61 13.24 -10.26
CA TRP A 282 -16.76 13.05 -8.80
C TRP A 282 -18.14 12.51 -8.42
N VAL A 283 -19.21 13.03 -9.01
CA VAL A 283 -20.57 12.51 -8.78
C VAL A 283 -20.68 11.03 -9.20
N ALA A 284 -20.12 10.66 -10.35
CA ALA A 284 -20.12 9.27 -10.82
C ALA A 284 -19.32 8.34 -9.90
N ILE A 285 -18.18 8.81 -9.40
CA ILE A 285 -17.36 8.10 -8.40
C ILE A 285 -18.16 7.88 -7.12
N ILE A 286 -18.77 8.93 -6.56
CA ILE A 286 -19.56 8.86 -5.33
C ILE A 286 -20.74 7.90 -5.49
N ALA A 287 -21.42 7.93 -6.63
CA ALA A 287 -22.51 7.00 -6.92
C ALA A 287 -22.07 5.52 -6.90
N SER A 288 -20.78 5.26 -7.13
CA SER A 288 -20.20 3.92 -7.20
C SER A 288 -19.65 3.41 -5.86
N LEU A 289 -19.54 4.27 -4.85
CA LEU A 289 -19.06 3.91 -3.50
C LEU A 289 -19.99 2.94 -2.76
N ALA A 290 -21.22 2.74 -3.24
CA ALA A 290 -22.17 1.76 -2.69
C ALA A 290 -21.58 0.34 -2.54
N ALA A 291 -20.60 -0.02 -3.37
CA ALA A 291 -19.91 -1.31 -3.27
C ALA A 291 -19.12 -1.49 -1.95
N VAL A 292 -18.53 -0.42 -1.42
CA VAL A 292 -17.69 -0.44 -0.21
C VAL A 292 -18.33 0.25 1.00
N GLU A 293 -19.54 0.80 0.82
CA GLU A 293 -20.18 1.70 1.77
C GLU A 293 -20.28 1.12 3.18
N ARG A 294 -20.65 -0.15 3.36
CA ARG A 294 -20.99 -0.71 4.68
C ARG A 294 -19.93 -0.52 5.76
N SER A 295 -18.65 -0.52 5.40
CA SER A 295 -17.53 -0.37 6.33
C SER A 295 -16.79 0.96 6.19
N LEU A 296 -17.08 1.76 5.16
CA LEU A 296 -16.37 3.00 4.87
C LEU A 296 -16.73 4.13 5.83
N THR A 297 -15.78 4.54 6.67
CA THR A 297 -15.95 5.63 7.65
C THR A 297 -15.28 6.94 7.25
N ILE A 298 -14.20 6.86 6.47
CA ILE A 298 -13.40 8.01 6.04
C ILE A 298 -13.26 7.98 4.53
N LEU A 299 -13.63 9.07 3.87
CA LEU A 299 -13.50 9.24 2.42
C LEU A 299 -12.64 10.48 2.13
N VAL A 300 -11.64 10.35 1.29
CA VAL A 300 -10.83 11.50 0.83
C VAL A 300 -10.92 11.57 -0.68
N LEU A 301 -11.43 12.67 -1.20
CA LEU A 301 -11.46 12.96 -2.63
C LEU A 301 -10.38 14.01 -2.90
N ALA A 302 -9.38 13.68 -3.71
CA ALA A 302 -8.26 14.57 -3.98
C ALA A 302 -8.05 14.79 -5.48
N SER A 303 -7.86 16.05 -5.88
CA SER A 303 -7.40 16.42 -7.21
C SER A 303 -5.92 16.76 -7.18
N LEU A 304 -5.15 16.33 -8.19
CA LEU A 304 -3.70 16.48 -8.25
C LEU A 304 -3.29 17.07 -9.61
N LEU A 305 -2.48 18.13 -9.61
CA LEU A 305 -1.97 18.78 -10.84
C LEU A 305 -0.89 17.95 -11.54
N ASN A 306 -0.15 17.20 -10.73
CA ASN A 306 0.92 16.29 -11.07
C ASN A 306 1.12 15.34 -9.89
N GLU A 307 1.89 14.28 -10.06
CA GLU A 307 2.23 13.35 -8.98
C GLU A 307 2.78 14.10 -7.75
N GLY A 308 1.96 14.21 -6.69
CA GLY A 308 2.34 14.80 -5.40
C GLY A 308 2.10 16.30 -5.22
N GLN A 309 1.51 16.98 -6.19
CA GLN A 309 1.07 18.38 -6.03
C GLN A 309 -0.45 18.44 -6.01
N SER A 310 -1.02 18.97 -4.93
CA SER A 310 -2.47 19.20 -4.88
C SER A 310 -2.86 20.17 -5.98
N ASP A 311 -3.86 19.78 -6.76
CA ASP A 311 -4.68 20.75 -7.47
C ASP A 311 -5.80 21.09 -6.51
N GLU A 312 -5.79 22.29 -5.93
CA GLU A 312 -7.00 22.79 -5.30
C GLU A 312 -7.98 23.05 -6.43
N LEU A 313 -8.82 22.06 -6.69
CA LEU A 313 -9.86 22.17 -7.68
C LEU A 313 -10.88 23.17 -7.14
N PHE A 314 -11.08 24.26 -7.86
CA PHE A 314 -12.03 25.30 -7.46
C PHE A 314 -13.46 24.82 -7.73
N LEU A 315 -14.08 24.22 -6.72
CA LEU A 315 -15.53 24.03 -6.67
C LEU A 315 -16.19 25.32 -6.18
N ASN A 316 -17.34 25.67 -6.74
CA ASN A 316 -18.18 26.69 -6.14
C ASN A 316 -19.02 26.11 -4.98
N GLU A 317 -19.60 26.99 -4.16
CA GLU A 317 -20.35 26.59 -2.95
C GLU A 317 -21.55 25.68 -3.27
N ASP A 318 -22.19 25.83 -4.44
CA ASP A 318 -23.31 24.97 -4.86
C ASP A 318 -22.82 23.57 -5.27
N GLU A 319 -21.70 23.48 -6.00
CA GLU A 319 -21.07 22.21 -6.37
C GLU A 319 -20.59 21.46 -5.13
N GLU A 320 -19.97 22.16 -4.19
CA GLU A 320 -19.50 21.59 -2.93
C GLU A 320 -20.65 20.99 -2.11
N ARG A 321 -21.72 21.77 -1.89
CA ARG A 321 -22.93 21.29 -1.20
C ARG A 321 -23.57 20.11 -1.92
N GLU A 322 -23.55 20.12 -3.25
CA GLU A 322 -24.10 19.03 -4.05
C GLU A 322 -23.27 17.73 -3.89
N LEU A 323 -21.93 17.81 -3.87
CA LEU A 323 -21.08 16.65 -3.55
C LEU A 323 -21.37 16.10 -2.15
N LEU A 324 -21.42 16.98 -1.15
CA LEU A 324 -21.72 16.61 0.24
C LEU A 324 -23.10 15.94 0.36
N ARG A 325 -24.10 16.44 -0.37
CA ARG A 325 -25.43 15.82 -0.45
C ARG A 325 -25.39 14.44 -1.11
N HIS A 326 -24.62 14.28 -2.19
CA HIS A 326 -24.41 12.97 -2.80
C HIS A 326 -23.74 11.98 -1.83
N ILE A 327 -22.74 12.43 -1.06
CA ILE A 327 -22.07 11.60 -0.05
C ILE A 327 -23.04 11.23 1.07
N ALA A 328 -23.78 12.18 1.66
CA ALA A 328 -24.74 11.91 2.73
C ALA A 328 -25.83 10.91 2.30
N THR A 329 -26.29 11.01 1.06
CA THR A 329 -27.36 10.14 0.55
C THR A 329 -26.87 8.74 0.18
N ARG A 330 -25.64 8.62 -0.35
CA ARG A 330 -25.09 7.37 -0.91
C ARG A 330 -24.11 6.63 0.00
N CYS A 331 -23.51 7.33 0.95
CA CYS A 331 -22.43 6.84 1.82
C CYS A 331 -22.76 7.15 3.30
N ARG A 332 -23.72 6.44 3.88
CA ARG A 332 -24.31 6.78 5.21
C ARG A 332 -23.40 6.40 6.38
N SER A 333 -22.49 5.48 6.14
CA SER A 333 -21.41 5.05 7.04
C SER A 333 -20.28 6.08 7.16
N VAL A 334 -20.10 6.94 6.14
CA VAL A 334 -19.04 7.94 6.15
C VAL A 334 -19.30 8.94 7.27
N ARG A 335 -18.25 9.23 8.03
CA ARG A 335 -18.24 10.17 9.16
C ARG A 335 -17.38 11.38 8.87
N ILE A 336 -16.36 11.21 8.05
CA ILE A 336 -15.41 12.25 7.71
C ILE A 336 -15.18 12.20 6.21
N VAL A 337 -15.26 13.35 5.57
CA VAL A 337 -14.96 13.50 4.16
C VAL A 337 -14.04 14.68 3.90
N THR A 338 -13.00 14.46 3.10
CA THR A 338 -12.20 15.54 2.50
C THR A 338 -12.64 15.72 1.06
N LEU A 339 -12.98 16.94 0.66
CA LEU A 339 -13.38 17.27 -0.70
C LEU A 339 -12.17 17.58 -1.59
N PRO A 340 -12.34 17.59 -2.93
CA PRO A 340 -11.24 17.91 -3.85
C PRO A 340 -10.64 19.32 -3.66
N THR A 341 -11.34 20.22 -2.97
CA THR A 341 -10.86 21.55 -2.56
C THR A 341 -9.80 21.49 -1.46
N GLY A 342 -9.69 20.36 -0.76
CA GLY A 342 -8.85 20.17 0.42
C GLY A 342 -9.58 20.36 1.75
N ASP A 343 -10.83 20.86 1.72
CA ASP A 343 -11.61 21.09 2.92
C ASP A 343 -12.09 19.78 3.55
N GLU A 344 -12.01 19.71 4.88
CA GLU A 344 -12.44 18.56 5.67
C GLU A 344 -13.78 18.81 6.35
N TYR A 345 -14.68 17.84 6.26
CA TYR A 345 -16.02 17.88 6.82
C TYR A 345 -16.25 16.66 7.71
N TYR A 346 -16.99 16.87 8.80
CA TYR A 346 -17.51 15.79 9.62
C TYR A 346 -19.04 15.74 9.56
N LEU A 347 -19.58 14.54 9.71
CA LEU A 347 -21.01 14.31 9.72
C LEU A 347 -21.62 14.94 10.99
N ASP A 348 -22.50 15.91 10.79
CA ASP A 348 -23.18 16.64 11.85
C ASP A 348 -24.69 16.68 11.55
N SER A 349 -25.47 15.94 12.34
CA SER A 349 -26.93 15.90 12.21
C SER A 349 -27.63 17.23 12.50
N ALA A 350 -26.95 18.19 13.13
CA ALA A 350 -27.49 19.53 13.42
C ALA A 350 -27.23 20.53 12.29
N ALA A 351 -26.31 20.24 11.36
CA ALA A 351 -26.00 21.10 10.22
C ALA A 351 -27.07 21.01 9.14
N LYS A 352 -27.28 22.10 8.40
CA LYS A 352 -28.34 22.23 7.37
C LYS A 352 -28.26 21.14 6.30
N ASP A 353 -27.04 20.77 5.91
CA ASP A 353 -26.75 19.79 4.86
C ASP A 353 -26.17 18.48 5.42
N GLY A 354 -26.21 18.31 6.75
CA GLY A 354 -25.70 17.13 7.46
C GLY A 354 -24.18 17.09 7.67
N TRP A 355 -23.47 18.15 7.28
CA TRP A 355 -22.01 18.26 7.37
C TRP A 355 -21.58 19.59 7.99
N SER A 356 -20.50 19.56 8.76
CA SER A 356 -19.85 20.73 9.36
C SER A 356 -18.36 20.72 9.01
N VAL A 357 -17.80 21.90 8.74
CA VAL A 357 -16.35 22.08 8.45
C VAL A 357 -15.55 21.82 9.74
N MET A 358 -14.43 21.09 9.63
CA MET A 358 -13.51 20.81 10.75
C MET A 358 -12.69 22.01 11.20
#